data_AF-A0A7X0RF53-F1
#
_entry.id   AF-A0A7X0RF53-F1
#
_cell.length_a   1.000
_cell.length_b   1.000
_cell.length_c   1.000
_cell.angle_alpha   90.00
_cell.angle_beta   90.00
_cell.angle_gamma   90.00
#
_symmetry.space_group_name_H-M   'P 1'
#
loop_
_entity.id
_entity.type
_entity.pdbx_description
1 polymer ?
#
loop_
_entity_poly.entity_id
_entity_poly.type
_entity_poly.pdbx_seq_one_letter_code
_entity_poly.pdbx_strand_id
1 'polypeptide(L)'
;MTITVDHPAFRAALADLARATERLDRSRTRAGAEVRGLLDGGWVGPAADAFAAGWAEWSDGAAAVSAGLAALRDLLDAVHRDLVAADAASQAALDRMAAGVAAACGALR
;
A
#
# COMPACT_ATOMS: atom_id res chain seq x y z
N MET A 1 19.97 10.30 14.80
CA MET A 1 18.61 10.59 14.34
C MET A 1 17.78 9.35 14.63
N THR A 2 16.92 9.39 15.64
CA THR A 2 16.03 8.26 15.99
C THR A 2 14.74 8.41 15.17
N ILE A 3 14.47 7.44 14.31
CA ILE A 3 13.17 7.34 13.63
C ILE A 3 12.22 6.66 14.61
N THR A 4 11.27 7.42 15.16
CA THR A 4 10.14 6.83 15.91
C THR A 4 8.99 6.65 14.94
N VAL A 5 8.61 5.40 14.64
CA VAL A 5 7.45 5.11 13.80
C VAL A 5 6.19 5.05 14.64
N ASP A 6 5.21 5.87 14.31
CA ASP A 6 3.84 5.71 14.81
C ASP A 6 3.18 4.53 14.07
N HIS A 7 3.27 3.34 14.66
CA HIS A 7 2.74 2.12 14.04
C HIS A 7 1.23 2.18 13.77
N PRO A 8 0.38 2.69 14.69
CA PRO A 8 -1.04 2.92 14.39
C PRO A 8 -1.27 3.82 13.17
N ALA A 9 -0.62 4.99 13.11
CA ALA A 9 -0.80 5.92 11.99
C ALA A 9 -0.33 5.31 10.66
N PHE A 10 0.78 4.56 10.68
CA PHE A 10 1.28 3.87 9.50
C PHE A 10 0.29 2.82 8.96
N ARG A 11 -0.27 1.99 9.84
CA ARG A 11 -1.28 0.98 9.45
C ARG A 11 -2.56 1.64 8.92
N ALA A 12 -2.97 2.76 9.51
CA ALA A 12 -4.11 3.53 9.03
C ALA A 12 -3.87 4.04 7.61
N ALA A 13 -2.68 4.59 7.33
CA ALA A 13 -2.31 5.05 5.99
C ALA A 13 -2.32 3.92 4.94
N LEU A 14 -1.83 2.72 5.28
CA LEU A 14 -1.90 1.56 4.39
C LEU A 14 -3.36 1.11 4.14
N ALA A 15 -4.21 1.16 5.16
CA ALA A 15 -5.63 0.85 5.02
C ALA A 15 -6.37 1.88 4.17
N ASP A 16 -6.00 3.16 4.24
CA ASP A 16 -6.53 4.21 3.37
C ASP A 16 -6.10 3.99 1.92
N LEU A 17 -4.83 3.65 1.69
CA LEU A 17 -4.31 3.34 0.36
C LEU A 17 -5.00 2.13 -0.28
N ALA A 18 -5.23 1.07 0.49
CA ALA A 18 -5.98 -0.10 0.04
C ALA A 18 -7.41 0.26 -0.38
N ARG A 19 -8.13 1.01 0.47
CA ARG A 19 -9.51 1.46 0.18
C ARG A 19 -9.58 2.38 -1.04
N ALA A 20 -8.61 3.27 -1.22
CA ALA A 20 -8.53 4.15 -2.38
C ALA A 20 -8.33 3.35 -3.67
N THR A 21 -7.45 2.34 -3.64
CA THR A 21 -7.17 1.46 -4.79
C THR A 21 -8.39 0.62 -5.16
N GLU A 22 -9.08 0.01 -4.18
CA GLU A 22 -10.33 -0.72 -4.41
C GLU A 22 -11.44 0.17 -4.96
N ARG A 23 -11.54 1.42 -4.50
CA ARG A 23 -12.52 2.38 -5.02
C ARG A 23 -12.22 2.73 -6.48
N LEU A 24 -10.96 2.96 -6.81
CA LEU A 24 -10.53 3.24 -8.18
C LEU A 24 -10.89 2.07 -9.11
N ASP A 25 -10.54 0.84 -8.72
CA ASP A 25 -10.77 -0.34 -9.55
C ASP A 25 -12.26 -0.65 -9.76
N ARG A 26 -13.08 -0.50 -8.70
CA ARG A 26 -14.55 -0.60 -8.82
C ARG A 26 -15.12 0.45 -9.76
N SER A 27 -14.68 1.70 -9.64
CA SER A 27 -15.14 2.79 -10.52
C SER A 27 -14.76 2.53 -11.97
N ARG A 28 -13.52 2.08 -12.21
CA ARG A 28 -13.01 1.71 -13.53
C ARG A 28 -13.82 0.58 -14.16
N THR A 29 -14.07 -0.49 -13.39
CA THR A 29 -14.83 -1.65 -13.84
C THR A 29 -16.26 -1.26 -14.21
N ARG A 30 -16.91 -0.45 -13.37
CA ARG A 30 -18.26 0.06 -13.64
C ARG A 30 -18.30 0.91 -14.92
N ALA A 31 -17.43 1.90 -15.02
CA ALA A 31 -17.35 2.76 -16.19
C ALA A 31 -17.04 1.95 -17.45
N GLY A 32 -16.23 0.89 -17.36
CA GLY A 32 -15.98 -0.02 -18.48
C GLY A 32 -17.21 -0.81 -18.93
N ALA A 33 -18.13 -1.16 -18.03
CA ALA A 33 -19.40 -1.76 -18.42
C ALA A 33 -20.31 -0.75 -19.13
N GLU A 34 -20.36 0.49 -18.64
CA GLU A 34 -21.14 1.58 -19.25
C GLU A 34 -20.60 1.94 -20.65
N VAL A 35 -19.27 2.01 -20.82
CA VAL A 35 -18.62 2.27 -22.11
C VAL A 35 -18.85 1.15 -23.11
N ARG A 36 -18.73 -0.12 -22.69
CA ARG A 36 -19.08 -1.25 -23.57
C ARG A 36 -20.54 -1.17 -24.02
N GLY A 37 -21.46 -0.90 -23.10
CA GLY A 37 -22.88 -0.73 -23.45
C GLY A 37 -23.13 0.40 -24.45
N LEU A 38 -22.38 1.50 -24.35
CA LEU A 38 -22.49 2.63 -25.29
C LEU A 38 -21.97 2.25 -26.70
N LEU A 39 -20.78 1.63 -26.78
CA LEU A 39 -20.13 1.26 -28.04
C LEU A 39 -20.85 0.10 -28.74
N ASP A 40 -21.26 -0.91 -27.97
CA ASP A 40 -22.02 -2.06 -28.48
C ASP A 40 -23.49 -1.70 -28.78
N GLY A 41 -23.99 -0.60 -28.19
CA GLY A 41 -25.37 -0.10 -28.32
C GLY A 41 -25.67 0.62 -29.63
N GLY A 42 -24.75 0.61 -30.60
CA GLY A 42 -24.95 1.18 -31.93
C GLY A 42 -24.37 2.59 -32.12
N TRP A 43 -23.61 3.11 -31.15
CA TRP A 43 -22.83 4.33 -31.36
C TRP A 43 -21.60 4.04 -32.23
N VAL A 44 -21.61 4.56 -33.46
CA VAL A 44 -20.59 4.27 -34.48
C VAL A 44 -20.09 5.54 -35.16
N GLY A 45 -18.95 5.41 -35.85
CA GLY A 45 -18.32 6.47 -36.63
C GLY A 45 -17.10 7.09 -35.94
N PRO A 46 -16.46 8.09 -36.57
CA PRO A 46 -15.13 8.57 -36.14
C PRO A 46 -15.07 9.08 -34.69
N ALA A 47 -16.18 9.63 -34.18
CA ALA A 47 -16.26 10.07 -32.78
C ALA A 47 -16.28 8.88 -31.80
N ALA A 48 -16.98 7.79 -32.15
CA ALA A 48 -17.00 6.57 -31.35
C ALA A 48 -15.62 5.91 -31.34
N ASP A 49 -14.93 5.87 -32.50
CA ASP A 49 -13.57 5.33 -32.61
C ASP A 49 -12.56 6.11 -31.76
N ALA A 50 -12.60 7.44 -31.83
CA ALA A 50 -11.72 8.30 -31.02
C ALA A 50 -11.99 8.16 -29.52
N PHE A 51 -13.27 8.05 -29.13
CA PHE A 51 -13.63 7.79 -27.74
C PHE A 51 -13.15 6.41 -27.26
N ALA A 52 -13.33 5.36 -28.08
CA ALA A 52 -12.90 4.01 -27.74
C ALA A 52 -11.37 3.94 -27.54
N ALA A 53 -10.60 4.62 -28.39
CA ALA A 53 -9.15 4.73 -28.24
C ALA A 53 -8.75 5.46 -26.94
N GLY A 54 -9.34 6.63 -26.68
CA GLY A 54 -9.06 7.38 -25.44
C GLY A 54 -9.51 6.64 -24.18
N TRP A 55 -10.61 5.89 -24.25
CA TRP A 55 -11.07 5.02 -23.17
C TRP A 55 -10.09 3.89 -22.89
N ALA A 56 -9.56 3.23 -23.93
CA ALA A 56 -8.57 2.17 -23.78
C ALA A 56 -7.31 2.70 -23.09
N GLU A 57 -6.77 3.83 -23.57
CA GLU A 57 -5.61 4.48 -22.96
C GLU A 57 -5.86 4.85 -21.49
N TRP A 58 -7.02 5.45 -21.18
CA TRP A 58 -7.38 5.77 -19.81
C TRP A 58 -7.51 4.53 -18.92
N SER A 59 -8.13 3.46 -19.42
CA SER A 59 -8.35 2.20 -18.69
C SER A 59 -7.02 1.52 -18.36
N ASP A 60 -6.08 1.52 -19.31
CA ASP A 60 -4.74 0.97 -19.13
C ASP A 60 -3.93 1.81 -18.14
N GLY A 61 -3.99 3.14 -18.26
CA GLY A 61 -3.36 4.04 -17.29
C GLY A 61 -3.91 3.86 -15.86
N ALA A 62 -5.23 3.72 -15.72
CA ALA A 62 -5.87 3.47 -14.42
C ALA A 62 -5.46 2.11 -13.83
N ALA A 63 -5.29 1.09 -14.67
CA ALA A 63 -4.77 -0.22 -14.26
C ALA A 63 -3.32 -0.10 -13.76
N ALA A 64 -2.47 0.62 -14.49
CA ALA A 64 -1.08 0.85 -14.13
C ALA A 64 -0.94 1.61 -12.79
N VAL A 65 -1.74 2.65 -12.58
CA VAL A 65 -1.80 3.37 -11.29
C VAL A 65 -2.21 2.45 -10.16
N SER A 66 -3.27 1.64 -10.36
CA SER A 66 -3.75 0.70 -9.34
C SER A 66 -2.67 -0.33 -8.96
N ALA A 67 -1.96 -0.87 -9.96
CA ALA A 67 -0.85 -1.80 -9.74
C ALA A 67 0.32 -1.14 -9.01
N GLY A 68 0.68 0.10 -9.37
CA GLY A 68 1.74 0.86 -8.69
C GLY A 68 1.42 1.16 -7.23
N LEU A 69 0.16 1.52 -6.92
CA LEU A 69 -0.29 1.76 -5.55
C LEU A 69 -0.28 0.47 -4.71
N ALA A 70 -0.66 -0.67 -5.31
CA ALA A 70 -0.56 -1.97 -4.64
C ALA A 70 0.90 -2.34 -4.34
N ALA A 71 1.79 -2.17 -5.31
CA ALA A 71 3.22 -2.43 -5.11
C ALA A 71 3.83 -1.52 -4.03
N LEU A 72 3.48 -0.24 -4.02
CA LEU A 72 3.93 0.70 -2.99
C LEU A 72 3.45 0.29 -1.60
N ARG A 73 2.19 -0.12 -1.46
CA ARG A 73 1.63 -0.63 -0.21
C ARG A 73 2.43 -1.83 0.30
N ASP A 74 2.73 -2.78 -0.58
CA ASP A 74 3.42 -4.01 -0.21
C ASP A 74 4.88 -3.73 0.22
N LEU A 75 5.55 -2.78 -0.44
CA LEU A 75 6.87 -2.29 -0.03
C LEU A 75 6.83 -1.61 1.35
N LEU A 76 5.84 -0.75 1.57
CA LEU A 76 5.67 -0.06 2.85
C LEU A 76 5.36 -1.05 3.99
N ASP A 77 4.54 -2.07 3.74
CA ASP A 77 4.28 -3.13 4.71
C ASP A 77 5.56 -3.93 5.05
N ALA A 78 6.39 -4.24 4.06
CA ALA A 78 7.67 -4.90 4.29
C ALA A 78 8.61 -4.05 5.16
N VAL A 79 8.76 -2.76 4.85
CA VAL A 79 9.56 -1.82 5.65
C VAL A 79 9.05 -1.75 7.09
N HIS A 80 7.73 -1.72 7.29
CA HIS A 80 7.14 -1.70 8.63
C HIS A 80 7.45 -2.97 9.42
N ARG A 81 7.39 -4.14 8.78
CA ARG A 81 7.76 -5.42 9.41
C ARG A 81 9.23 -5.43 9.81
N ASP A 82 10.11 -4.93 8.96
CA ASP A 82 11.55 -4.87 9.25
C ASP A 82 11.84 -3.94 10.44
N LEU A 83 11.18 -2.79 10.50
CA LEU A 83 11.33 -1.85 11.62
C LEU A 83 10.83 -2.46 12.94
N VAL A 84 9.66 -3.10 12.94
CA VAL A 84 9.13 -3.78 14.13
C VAL A 84 10.08 -4.89 14.60
N ALA A 85 10.67 -5.65 13.67
CA ALA A 85 11.63 -6.69 14.01
C ALA A 85 12.94 -6.12 14.60
N ALA A 86 13.45 -5.02 14.03
CA ALA A 86 14.64 -4.35 14.51
C ALA A 86 14.45 -3.75 15.91
N ASP A 87 13.29 -3.16 16.19
CA ASP A 87 12.94 -2.62 17.50
C ASP A 87 12.85 -3.74 18.55
N ALA A 88 12.17 -4.85 18.23
CA ALA A 88 12.07 -6.00 19.13
C ALA A 88 13.43 -6.63 19.43
N ALA A 89 14.31 -6.77 18.42
CA ALA A 89 15.65 -7.29 18.60
C ALA A 89 16.52 -6.38 19.47
N SER A 90 16.40 -5.06 19.28
CA SER A 90 17.10 -4.06 20.09
C SER A 90 16.63 -4.10 21.55
N GLN A 91 15.32 -4.17 21.79
CA GLN A 91 14.76 -4.30 23.14
C GLN A 91 15.26 -5.57 23.84
N ALA A 92 15.23 -6.72 23.16
CA ALA A 92 15.74 -7.97 23.72
C ALA A 92 17.25 -7.93 24.03
N ALA A 93 18.04 -7.21 23.24
CA ALA A 93 19.46 -6.99 23.53
C ALA A 93 19.65 -6.13 24.78
N LEU A 94 18.90 -5.04 24.92
CA LEU A 94 18.93 -4.15 26.08
C LEU A 94 18.51 -4.88 27.36
N ASP A 95 17.44 -5.68 27.30
CA ASP A 95 16.97 -6.49 28.43
C ASP A 95 18.03 -7.47 28.93
N ARG A 96 18.74 -8.14 27.99
CA ARG A 96 19.86 -9.04 28.33
C ARG A 96 21.03 -8.29 28.97
N MET A 97 21.38 -7.11 28.46
CA MET A 97 22.43 -6.28 29.05
C MET A 97 22.06 -5.81 30.46
N ALA A 98 20.82 -5.35 30.65
CA ALA A 98 20.31 -4.93 31.95
C ALA A 98 20.32 -6.08 32.96
N ALA A 99 19.88 -7.28 32.56
CA ALA A 99 19.94 -8.48 33.39
C ALA A 99 21.39 -8.86 33.77
N GLY A 100 22.33 -8.78 32.82
CA GLY A 100 23.74 -9.04 33.07
C GLY A 100 24.37 -8.07 34.07
N VAL A 101 24.08 -6.77 33.94
CA VAL A 101 24.55 -5.74 34.89
C VAL A 101 23.95 -5.96 36.28
N ALA A 102 22.65 -6.28 36.37
CA ALA A 102 22.00 -6.57 37.64
C ALA A 102 22.62 -7.79 38.34
N ALA A 103 22.91 -8.86 37.60
CA ALA A 103 23.57 -10.05 38.12
C ALA A 103 24.99 -9.77 38.62
N ALA A 104 25.78 -8.99 37.87
CA ALA A 104 27.14 -8.62 38.26
C ALA A 104 27.17 -7.76 39.53
N CYS A 105 26.27 -6.78 39.66
CA CYS A 105 26.14 -5.97 40.88
C CYS A 105 25.65 -6.77 42.09
N GLY A 106 24.81 -7.78 41.89
CA GLY A 106 24.35 -8.67 42.96
C GLY A 106 25.42 -9.63 43.48
N ALA A 107 26.37 -10.04 42.64
CA ALA A 107 27.47 -10.95 43.02
C ALA A 107 28.60 -10.27 43.82
N LEU A 108 28.67 -8.94 43.79
CA LEU A 108 29.69 -8.14 44.50
C LEU A 108 29.25 -7.70 45.91
N ARG A 109 28.10 -8.15 46.39
CA ARG A 109 27.45 -7.70 47.62
C ARG A 109 27.25 -8.86 48.59
#